data_AF-A0A7J4J1S3-F1
#
_entry.id   AF-A0A7J4J1S3-F1
#
_cell.length_a   1.000
_cell.length_b   1.000
_cell.length_c   1.000
_cell.angle_alpha   90.00
_cell.angle_beta   90.00
_cell.angle_gamma   90.00
#
_symmetry.space_group_name_H-M   'P 1'
#
loop_
_entity.id
_entity.type
_entity.pdbx_description
1 polymer ?
#
loop_
_entity_poly.entity_id
_entity_poly.type
_entity_poly.pdbx_seq_one_letter_code
_entity_poly.pdbx_strand_id
1 'polypeptide(L)'
;MASRKMKDLEQKSLEQLLDQLSSDLARSRVIEKLIENDSSLSTEIINRGLKGYEEKGMLIDAGYLAHLVGRRKAAKQYFETAISQEGDVSRLRTIIDLAKIRDIPWVVERAADEAISLLKKQFPDPEALESAADIGRESNWYDSEMVRDCYLQAMRIREERGEYVLAARDARSAGLTVKAIDFYIQAKDLPEAGKLAQEIGLYERAVDLFVQAKDYAKALSAAEEGGLKNQIADVVSKVIQEFEEEWGIFGYSKVHELALRYGLEDKANVIVKLGRILGVSYAQPGIVQIGFFHP
;
A
#
# COMPACT_ATOMS: atom_id res chain seq x y z
N MET A 1 19.08 -48.58 -1.39
CA MET A 1 20.15 -48.46 -0.37
C MET A 1 21.20 -47.40 -0.71
N ALA A 2 21.66 -47.25 -1.96
CA ALA A 2 22.69 -46.26 -2.33
C ALA A 2 22.31 -44.80 -2.04
N SER A 3 21.06 -44.40 -2.35
CA SER A 3 20.57 -43.03 -2.09
C SER A 3 20.56 -42.64 -0.59
N ARG A 4 20.29 -43.59 0.32
CA ARG A 4 20.34 -43.33 1.77
C ARG A 4 21.78 -43.10 2.25
N LYS A 5 22.73 -43.95 1.84
CA LYS A 5 24.14 -43.80 2.20
C LYS A 5 24.76 -42.48 1.71
N MET A 6 24.33 -42.00 0.54
CA MET A 6 24.80 -40.73 -0.02
C MET A 6 24.30 -39.53 0.81
N LYS A 7 23.00 -39.53 1.18
CA LYS A 7 22.45 -38.52 2.10
C LYS A 7 23.13 -38.51 3.47
N ASP A 8 23.45 -39.68 4.01
CA ASP A 8 24.15 -39.79 5.30
C ASP A 8 25.58 -39.21 5.24
N LEU A 9 26.26 -39.39 4.09
CA LEU A 9 27.61 -38.83 3.87
C LEU A 9 27.57 -37.30 3.71
N GLU A 10 26.60 -36.79 2.96
CA GLU A 10 26.38 -35.34 2.80
C GLU A 10 26.05 -34.68 4.15
N GLN A 11 25.19 -35.30 4.96
CA GLN A 11 24.87 -34.80 6.30
C GLN A 11 26.09 -34.76 7.22
N LYS A 12 26.92 -35.81 7.24
CA LYS A 12 28.16 -35.80 8.04
C LYS A 12 29.15 -34.72 7.60
N SER A 13 29.27 -34.49 6.28
CA SER A 13 30.11 -33.41 5.77
C SER A 13 29.59 -32.04 6.20
N LEU A 14 28.28 -31.86 6.20
CA LEU A 14 27.66 -30.61 6.64
C LEU A 14 27.87 -30.35 8.13
N GLU A 15 27.71 -31.35 8.98
CA GLU A 15 27.98 -31.23 10.43
C GLU A 15 29.43 -30.81 10.69
N GLN A 16 30.39 -31.43 9.99
CA GLN A 16 31.80 -31.08 10.10
C GLN A 16 32.08 -29.62 9.70
N LEU A 17 31.42 -29.12 8.65
CA LEU A 17 31.54 -27.73 8.22
C LEU A 17 30.91 -26.77 9.24
N LEU A 18 29.75 -27.12 9.79
CA LEU A 18 29.11 -26.32 10.83
C LEU A 18 29.98 -26.23 12.08
N ASP A 19 30.63 -27.32 12.49
CA ASP A 19 31.49 -27.33 13.68
C ASP A 19 32.81 -26.55 13.50
N GLN A 20 33.18 -26.15 12.27
CA GLN A 20 34.29 -25.22 12.02
C GLN A 20 33.93 -23.76 12.33
N LEU A 21 32.65 -23.43 12.50
CA LEU A 21 32.21 -22.09 12.82
C LEU A 21 32.48 -21.76 14.30
N SER A 22 33.08 -20.59 14.54
CA SER A 22 33.61 -20.20 15.86
C SER A 22 32.55 -19.88 16.93
N SER A 23 31.26 -19.83 16.60
CA SER A 23 30.19 -19.56 17.57
C SER A 23 28.89 -20.28 17.24
N ASP A 24 28.11 -20.60 18.29
CA ASP A 24 26.76 -21.16 18.15
C ASP A 24 25.82 -20.25 17.37
N LEU A 25 25.97 -18.93 17.48
CA LEU A 25 25.17 -17.97 16.73
C LEU A 25 25.49 -18.01 15.23
N ALA A 26 26.79 -18.06 14.86
CA ALA A 26 27.19 -18.20 13.46
C ALA A 26 26.64 -19.50 12.86
N ARG A 27 26.71 -20.62 13.62
CA ARG A 27 26.10 -21.89 13.23
C ARG A 27 24.60 -21.77 13.00
N SER A 28 23.88 -21.16 13.94
CA SER A 28 22.41 -21.00 13.87
C SER A 28 21.97 -20.20 12.65
N ARG A 29 22.69 -19.12 12.32
CA ARG A 29 22.42 -18.31 11.11
C ARG A 29 22.68 -19.08 9.82
N VAL A 30 23.74 -19.89 9.77
CA VAL A 30 24.03 -20.73 8.59
C VAL A 30 22.95 -21.80 8.44
N ILE A 31 22.49 -22.42 9.53
CA ILE A 31 21.39 -23.39 9.54
C ILE A 31 20.10 -22.77 8.99
N GLU A 32 19.74 -21.58 9.46
CA GLU A 32 18.59 -20.81 8.94
C GLU A 32 18.70 -20.59 7.43
N LYS A 33 19.85 -20.06 6.96
CA LYS A 33 20.06 -19.80 5.53
C LYS A 33 20.02 -21.05 4.66
N LEU A 34 20.49 -22.19 5.18
CA LEU A 34 20.41 -23.47 4.49
C LEU A 34 18.96 -23.92 4.32
N ILE A 35 18.13 -23.78 5.37
CA ILE A 35 16.71 -24.14 5.32
C ILE A 35 15.95 -23.23 4.36
N GLU A 36 16.23 -21.92 4.35
CA GLU A 36 15.66 -20.98 3.37
C GLU A 36 15.98 -21.35 1.92
N ASN A 37 17.10 -22.03 1.69
CA ASN A 37 17.51 -22.54 0.37
C ASN A 37 17.09 -24.00 0.16
N ASP A 38 15.96 -24.42 0.76
CA ASP A 38 15.35 -25.75 0.64
C ASP A 38 16.25 -26.94 1.04
N SER A 39 17.28 -26.70 1.87
CA SER A 39 18.13 -27.80 2.34
C SER A 39 17.43 -28.63 3.41
N SER A 40 17.28 -29.93 3.18
CA SER A 40 16.76 -30.84 4.20
C SER A 40 17.81 -31.12 5.27
N LEU A 41 17.65 -30.53 6.46
CA LEU A 41 18.55 -30.74 7.60
C LEU A 41 18.03 -31.80 8.56
N SER A 42 18.94 -32.44 9.28
CA SER A 42 18.57 -33.41 10.33
C SER A 42 17.90 -32.68 11.51
N THR A 43 17.05 -33.40 12.25
CA THR A 43 16.42 -32.87 13.48
C THR A 43 17.45 -32.43 14.51
N GLU A 44 18.60 -33.12 14.58
CA GLU A 44 19.72 -32.81 15.46
C GLU A 44 20.32 -31.42 15.14
N ILE A 45 20.62 -31.15 13.87
CA ILE A 45 21.17 -29.87 13.40
C ILE A 45 20.19 -28.73 13.69
N ILE A 46 18.90 -28.94 13.38
CA ILE A 46 17.85 -27.95 13.64
C ILE A 46 17.77 -27.64 15.15
N ASN A 47 17.78 -28.66 16.01
CA ASN A 47 17.74 -28.46 17.46
C ASN A 47 18.96 -27.68 17.98
N ARG A 48 20.14 -27.93 17.41
CA ARG A 48 21.36 -27.19 17.75
C ARG A 48 21.25 -25.72 17.36
N GLY A 49 20.68 -25.42 16.19
CA GLY A 49 20.40 -24.06 15.75
C GLY A 49 19.40 -23.33 16.67
N LEU A 50 18.31 -24.01 17.04
CA LEU A 50 17.32 -23.45 17.98
C LEU A 50 17.96 -23.12 19.33
N LYS A 51 18.74 -24.06 19.89
CA LYS A 51 19.44 -23.87 21.16
C LYS A 51 20.43 -22.70 21.10
N GLY A 52 21.14 -22.54 19.99
CA GLY A 52 22.07 -21.42 19.80
C GLY A 52 21.37 -20.06 19.85
N TYR A 53 20.17 -19.93 19.29
CA TYR A 53 19.35 -18.72 19.42
C TYR A 53 18.79 -18.54 20.84
N GLU A 54 18.31 -19.61 21.48
CA GLU A 54 17.82 -19.56 22.87
C GLU A 54 18.88 -19.10 23.86
N GLU A 55 20.09 -19.65 23.80
CA GLU A 55 21.22 -19.30 24.68
C GLU A 55 21.66 -17.84 24.54
N LYS A 56 21.32 -17.18 23.43
CA LYS A 56 21.55 -15.75 23.18
C LYS A 56 20.33 -14.87 23.46
N GLY A 57 19.21 -15.45 23.88
CA GLY A 57 17.95 -14.73 24.07
C GLY A 57 17.32 -14.23 22.77
N MET A 58 17.72 -14.76 21.61
CA MET A 58 17.23 -14.35 20.29
C MET A 58 15.95 -15.10 19.94
N LEU A 59 14.90 -14.88 20.74
CA LEU A 59 13.64 -15.63 20.67
C LEU A 59 12.90 -15.46 19.33
N ILE A 60 13.01 -14.30 18.68
CA ILE A 60 12.39 -14.06 17.36
C ILE A 60 13.02 -14.96 16.30
N ASP A 61 14.35 -15.07 16.30
CA ASP A 61 15.09 -15.89 15.35
C ASP A 61 14.89 -17.40 15.63
N ALA A 62 14.82 -17.79 16.91
CA ALA A 62 14.41 -19.15 17.29
C ALA A 62 12.98 -19.46 16.80
N GLY A 63 12.05 -18.52 16.95
CA GLY A 63 10.67 -18.63 16.46
C GLY A 63 10.60 -18.78 14.94
N TYR A 64 11.36 -17.99 14.20
CA TYR A 64 11.45 -18.05 12.75
C TYR A 64 12.06 -19.38 12.27
N LEU A 65 13.18 -19.79 12.85
CA LEU A 65 13.81 -21.08 12.51
C LEU A 65 12.83 -22.24 12.76
N ALA A 66 12.12 -22.23 13.89
CA ALA A 66 11.10 -23.23 14.19
C ALA A 66 9.93 -23.20 13.20
N HIS A 67 9.55 -22.01 12.71
CA HIS A 67 8.51 -21.83 11.71
C HIS A 67 8.92 -22.44 10.37
N LEU A 68 10.12 -22.13 9.87
CA LEU A 68 10.67 -22.64 8.61
C LEU A 68 10.67 -24.17 8.54
N VAL A 69 10.97 -24.84 9.66
CA VAL A 69 10.98 -26.32 9.73
C VAL A 69 9.62 -26.93 10.05
N GLY A 70 8.54 -26.15 10.00
CA GLY A 70 7.17 -26.63 10.24
C GLY A 70 6.82 -26.94 11.70
N ARG A 71 7.66 -26.54 12.68
CA ARG A 71 7.43 -26.76 14.11
C ARG A 71 6.53 -25.67 14.70
N ARG A 72 5.29 -25.62 14.23
CA ARG A 72 4.32 -24.56 14.53
C ARG A 72 4.14 -24.28 16.03
N LYS A 73 4.07 -25.32 16.88
CA LYS A 73 3.92 -25.15 18.35
C LYS A 73 5.13 -24.47 18.99
N ALA A 74 6.34 -24.88 18.61
CA ALA A 74 7.58 -24.29 19.14
C ALA A 74 7.75 -22.85 18.65
N ALA A 75 7.52 -22.60 17.35
CA ALA A 75 7.51 -21.26 16.79
C ALA A 75 6.54 -20.35 17.56
N LYS A 76 5.31 -20.83 17.79
CA LYS A 76 4.31 -20.13 18.58
C LYS A 76 4.81 -19.74 19.96
N GLN A 77 5.36 -20.70 20.70
CA GLN A 77 5.88 -20.46 22.04
C GLN A 77 7.02 -19.43 22.07
N TYR A 78 7.96 -19.48 21.11
CA TYR A 78 9.07 -18.51 21.06
C TYR A 78 8.58 -17.09 20.80
N PHE A 79 7.71 -16.90 19.81
CA PHE A 79 7.18 -15.57 19.53
C PHE A 79 6.29 -15.05 20.65
N GLU A 80 5.44 -15.90 21.26
CA GLU A 80 4.64 -15.49 22.44
C GLU A 80 5.53 -15.10 23.61
N THR A 81 6.61 -15.85 23.85
CA THR A 81 7.59 -15.53 24.89
C THR A 81 8.28 -14.21 24.57
N ALA A 82 8.75 -14.01 23.34
CA ALA A 82 9.36 -12.76 22.90
C ALA A 82 8.41 -11.57 23.13
N ILE A 83 7.17 -11.66 22.63
CA ILE A 83 6.15 -10.61 22.76
C ILE A 83 5.85 -10.33 24.24
N SER A 84 5.68 -11.35 25.08
CA SER A 84 5.34 -11.18 26.49
C SER A 84 6.45 -10.60 27.35
N GLN A 85 7.72 -10.81 26.96
CA GLN A 85 8.88 -10.26 27.65
C GLN A 85 9.11 -8.80 27.29
N GLU A 86 8.58 -8.33 26.16
CA GLU A 86 8.73 -6.94 25.75
C GLU A 86 7.66 -6.04 26.38
N GLY A 87 8.10 -5.21 27.32
CA GLY A 87 7.30 -4.12 27.89
C GLY A 87 7.39 -2.80 27.12
N ASP A 88 8.02 -2.81 25.94
CA ASP A 88 8.34 -1.63 25.13
C ASP A 88 7.73 -1.75 23.73
N VAL A 89 6.92 -0.76 23.37
CA VAL A 89 6.25 -0.63 22.07
C VAL A 89 7.25 -0.59 20.91
N SER A 90 8.42 0.02 21.09
CA SER A 90 9.47 0.12 20.06
C SER A 90 10.03 -1.25 19.70
N ARG A 91 10.17 -2.13 20.69
CA ARG A 91 10.63 -3.50 20.48
C ARG A 91 9.55 -4.37 19.85
N LEU A 92 8.28 -4.17 20.23
CA LEU A 92 7.15 -4.82 19.56
C LEU A 92 7.04 -4.40 18.08
N ARG A 93 7.31 -3.12 17.74
CA ARG A 93 7.43 -2.67 16.34
C ARG A 93 8.53 -3.42 15.59
N THR A 94 9.70 -3.60 16.23
CA THR A 94 10.79 -4.39 15.64
C THR A 94 10.37 -5.84 15.37
N ILE A 95 9.61 -6.46 16.28
CA ILE A 95 9.03 -7.80 16.09
C ILE A 95 8.07 -7.82 14.89
N ILE A 96 7.18 -6.82 14.79
CA ILE A 96 6.24 -6.68 13.67
C ILE A 96 6.98 -6.59 12.34
N ASP A 97 7.99 -5.74 12.22
CA ASP A 97 8.73 -5.55 10.97
C ASP A 97 9.48 -6.81 10.56
N LEU A 98 10.13 -7.48 11.52
CA LEU A 98 10.79 -8.76 11.26
C LEU A 98 9.80 -9.85 10.82
N ALA A 99 8.62 -9.91 11.45
CA ALA A 99 7.58 -10.87 11.09
C ALA A 99 6.99 -10.60 9.69
N LYS A 100 6.88 -9.33 9.26
CA LYS A 100 6.48 -8.97 7.89
C LYS A 100 7.52 -9.40 6.86
N ILE A 101 8.80 -9.09 7.10
CA ILE A 101 9.90 -9.48 6.20
C ILE A 101 9.92 -11.01 6.02
N ARG A 102 9.56 -11.73 7.07
CA ARG A 102 9.55 -13.20 7.13
C ARG A 102 8.20 -13.84 6.77
N ASP A 103 7.22 -13.04 6.36
CA ASP A 103 5.86 -13.48 5.99
C ASP A 103 5.18 -14.37 7.06
N ILE A 104 5.13 -13.88 8.31
CA ILE A 104 4.46 -14.57 9.43
C ILE A 104 3.29 -13.72 9.97
N PRO A 105 2.11 -13.72 9.30
CA PRO A 105 1.00 -12.82 9.63
C PRO A 105 0.51 -12.91 11.07
N TRP A 106 0.39 -14.12 11.64
CA TRP A 106 -0.14 -14.29 13.00
C TRP A 106 0.78 -13.70 14.09
N VAL A 107 2.09 -13.57 13.83
CA VAL A 107 3.03 -12.91 14.76
C VAL A 107 2.84 -11.39 14.69
N VAL A 108 2.64 -10.86 13.49
CA VAL A 108 2.33 -9.44 13.27
C VAL A 108 1.08 -9.05 14.06
N GLU A 109 0.00 -9.84 13.93
CA GLU A 109 -1.25 -9.63 14.67
C GLU A 109 -1.03 -9.64 16.18
N ARG A 110 -0.41 -10.70 16.72
CA ARG A 110 -0.23 -10.84 18.18
C ARG A 110 0.67 -9.76 18.77
N ALA A 111 1.72 -9.34 18.04
CA ALA A 111 2.62 -8.28 18.48
C ALA A 111 1.95 -6.90 18.43
N ALA A 112 1.12 -6.64 17.39
CA ALA A 112 0.32 -5.43 17.30
C ALA A 112 -0.71 -5.35 18.44
N ASP A 113 -1.38 -6.47 18.76
CA ASP A 113 -2.28 -6.59 19.90
C ASP A 113 -1.63 -6.16 21.22
N GLU A 114 -0.45 -6.71 21.49
CA GLU A 114 0.28 -6.40 22.72
C GLU A 114 0.75 -4.95 22.74
N ALA A 115 1.23 -4.42 21.60
CA ALA A 115 1.67 -3.04 21.49
C ALA A 115 0.52 -2.05 21.76
N ILE A 116 -0.65 -2.30 21.19
CA ILE A 116 -1.85 -1.49 21.41
C ILE A 116 -2.31 -1.59 22.86
N SER A 117 -2.29 -2.78 23.45
CA SER A 117 -2.60 -3.00 24.87
C SER A 117 -1.66 -2.23 25.80
N LEU A 118 -0.35 -2.23 25.51
CA LEU A 118 0.64 -1.46 26.28
C LEU A 118 0.42 0.05 26.12
N LEU A 119 0.18 0.54 24.90
CA LEU A 119 -0.10 1.94 24.64
C LEU A 119 -1.34 2.40 25.43
N LYS A 120 -2.45 1.64 25.37
CA LYS A 120 -3.67 1.94 26.13
C LYS A 120 -3.44 1.96 27.64
N LYS A 121 -2.52 1.14 28.17
CA LYS A 121 -2.18 1.12 29.60
C LYS A 121 -1.26 2.26 30.02
N GLN A 122 -0.24 2.56 29.23
CA GLN A 122 0.79 3.54 29.58
C GLN A 122 0.28 4.97 29.40
N PHE A 123 -0.53 5.20 28.36
CA PHE A 123 -0.89 6.54 27.92
C PHE A 123 -2.34 6.50 27.40
N PRO A 124 -3.33 6.96 28.17
CA PRO A 124 -4.63 7.32 27.61
C PRO A 124 -4.56 8.61 26.78
N ASP A 125 -3.35 9.05 26.41
CA ASP A 125 -3.15 10.29 25.69
C ASP A 125 -3.40 10.12 24.17
N PRO A 126 -3.63 11.22 23.47
CA PRO A 126 -3.84 11.21 22.03
C PRO A 126 -2.69 10.61 21.21
N GLU A 127 -1.43 10.77 21.63
CA GLU A 127 -0.24 10.34 20.87
C GLU A 127 -0.10 8.81 20.84
N ALA A 128 -0.49 8.15 21.94
CA ALA A 128 -0.49 6.70 22.04
C ALA A 128 -1.57 6.06 21.17
N LEU A 129 -2.75 6.69 21.06
CA LEU A 129 -3.82 6.23 20.17
C LEU A 129 -3.43 6.38 18.69
N GLU A 130 -2.75 7.47 18.34
CA GLU A 130 -2.18 7.66 17.01
C GLU A 130 -1.09 6.62 16.70
N SER A 131 -0.18 6.38 17.65
CA SER A 131 0.85 5.35 17.51
C SER A 131 0.27 3.95 17.35
N ALA A 132 -0.82 3.66 18.05
CA ALA A 132 -1.56 2.40 17.94
C ALA A 132 -2.25 2.27 16.56
N ALA A 133 -2.88 3.34 16.07
CA ALA A 133 -3.45 3.39 14.73
C ALA A 133 -2.38 3.17 13.65
N ASP A 134 -1.23 3.81 13.77
CA ASP A 134 -0.13 3.65 12.81
C ASP A 134 0.41 2.22 12.78
N ILE A 135 0.59 1.59 13.96
CA ILE A 135 0.97 0.18 14.07
C ILE A 135 -0.06 -0.74 13.40
N GLY A 136 -1.35 -0.50 13.64
CA GLY A 136 -2.43 -1.24 13.00
C GLY A 136 -2.36 -1.14 11.47
N ARG A 137 -2.07 0.06 10.95
CA ARG A 137 -2.04 0.35 9.51
C ARG A 137 -0.86 -0.33 8.85
N GLU A 138 0.32 -0.19 9.44
CA GLU A 138 1.54 -0.84 8.95
C GLU A 138 1.41 -2.36 8.95
N SER A 139 0.65 -2.90 9.90
CA SER A 139 0.37 -4.34 10.02
C SER A 139 -0.67 -4.85 9.03
N ASN A 140 -1.22 -3.98 8.18
CA ASN A 140 -2.32 -4.28 7.25
C ASN A 140 -3.53 -4.90 7.96
N TRP A 141 -3.76 -4.49 9.20
CA TRP A 141 -4.69 -5.14 10.11
C TRP A 141 -5.97 -4.32 10.28
N TYR A 142 -6.99 -4.67 9.50
CA TYR A 142 -8.25 -3.92 9.43
C TYR A 142 -9.42 -4.58 10.16
N ASP A 143 -9.35 -5.89 10.44
CA ASP A 143 -10.50 -6.67 10.93
C ASP A 143 -10.63 -6.72 12.46
N SER A 144 -9.64 -6.22 13.20
CA SER A 144 -9.72 -6.19 14.66
C SER A 144 -10.51 -5.01 15.19
N GLU A 145 -11.53 -5.30 15.99
CA GLU A 145 -12.35 -4.30 16.67
C GLU A 145 -11.48 -3.36 17.54
N MET A 146 -10.42 -3.88 18.15
CA MET A 146 -9.52 -3.07 18.96
C MET A 146 -8.74 -2.05 18.13
N VAL A 147 -8.23 -2.44 16.96
CA VAL A 147 -7.52 -1.53 16.05
C VAL A 147 -8.50 -0.51 15.47
N ARG A 148 -9.70 -0.96 15.11
CA ARG A 148 -10.76 -0.10 14.62
C ARG A 148 -11.10 1.00 15.62
N ASP A 149 -11.22 0.65 16.89
CA ASP A 149 -11.41 1.62 17.98
C ASP A 149 -10.25 2.63 18.04
N CYS A 150 -9.00 2.18 17.93
CA CYS A 150 -7.83 3.08 17.85
C CYS A 150 -7.90 4.02 16.64
N TYR A 151 -8.24 3.53 15.44
CA TYR A 151 -8.43 4.39 14.26
C TYR A 151 -9.52 5.44 14.49
N LEU A 152 -10.66 5.05 15.07
CA LEU A 152 -11.76 5.98 15.33
C LEU A 152 -11.38 7.08 16.32
N GLN A 153 -10.59 6.75 17.35
CA GLN A 153 -10.13 7.73 18.33
C GLN A 153 -9.04 8.64 17.74
N ALA A 154 -8.03 8.07 17.07
CA ALA A 154 -6.98 8.83 16.38
C ALA A 154 -7.56 9.77 15.31
N MET A 155 -8.56 9.30 14.54
CA MET A 155 -9.30 10.11 13.58
C MET A 155 -9.92 11.35 14.22
N ARG A 156 -10.58 11.22 15.38
CA ARG A 156 -11.22 12.35 16.08
C ARG A 156 -10.20 13.38 16.57
N ILE A 157 -9.11 12.91 17.16
CA ILE A 157 -8.01 13.76 17.62
C ILE A 157 -7.43 14.56 16.44
N ARG A 158 -7.17 13.89 15.32
CA ARG A 158 -6.60 14.51 14.11
C ARG A 158 -7.59 15.47 13.45
N GLU A 159 -8.88 15.14 13.46
CA GLU A 159 -9.98 16.04 13.04
C GLU A 159 -9.98 17.33 13.88
N GLU A 160 -9.89 17.22 15.21
CA GLU A 160 -9.83 18.36 16.13
C GLU A 160 -8.59 19.24 15.92
N ARG A 161 -7.46 18.65 15.50
CA ARG A 161 -6.22 19.37 15.16
C ARG A 161 -6.20 19.94 13.74
N GLY A 162 -7.20 19.63 12.91
CA GLY A 162 -7.23 20.01 11.49
C GLY A 162 -6.26 19.23 10.61
N GLU A 163 -5.76 18.08 11.08
CA GLU A 163 -4.85 17.19 10.37
C GLU A 163 -5.63 16.26 9.41
N TYR A 164 -6.41 16.86 8.52
CA TYR A 164 -7.44 16.16 7.75
C TYR A 164 -6.92 15.02 6.86
N VAL A 165 -5.70 15.11 6.32
CA VAL A 165 -5.11 13.99 5.54
C VAL A 165 -4.90 12.75 6.40
N LEU A 166 -4.43 12.91 7.64
CA LEU A 166 -4.22 11.78 8.56
C LEU A 166 -5.57 11.26 9.07
N ALA A 167 -6.50 12.16 9.42
CA ALA A 167 -7.86 11.78 9.79
C ALA A 167 -8.57 10.99 8.67
N ALA A 168 -8.36 11.36 7.40
CA ALA A 168 -8.89 10.63 6.25
C ALA A 168 -8.34 9.20 6.17
N ARG A 169 -7.04 9.01 6.41
CA ARG A 169 -6.40 7.69 6.42
C ARG A 169 -6.96 6.82 7.54
N ASP A 170 -7.14 7.36 8.73
CA ASP A 170 -7.72 6.63 9.86
C ASP A 170 -9.20 6.30 9.62
N ALA A 171 -9.98 7.23 9.09
CA ALA A 171 -11.37 6.99 8.69
C ALA A 171 -11.46 5.86 7.68
N ARG A 172 -10.59 5.85 6.65
CA ARG A 172 -10.51 4.78 5.65
C ARG A 172 -10.17 3.44 6.31
N SER A 173 -9.14 3.40 7.16
CA SER A 173 -8.74 2.18 7.89
C SER A 173 -9.83 1.66 8.83
N ALA A 174 -10.69 2.54 9.37
CA ALA A 174 -11.84 2.17 10.19
C ALA A 174 -13.07 1.72 9.37
N GLY A 175 -12.96 1.67 8.04
CA GLY A 175 -14.06 1.35 7.11
C GLY A 175 -15.07 2.49 6.92
N LEU A 176 -14.75 3.71 7.33
CA LEU A 176 -15.59 4.91 7.17
C LEU A 176 -15.23 5.66 5.87
N THR A 177 -15.30 4.96 4.72
CA THR A 177 -14.79 5.46 3.44
C THR A 177 -15.41 6.78 3.00
N VAL A 178 -16.72 6.98 3.21
CA VAL A 178 -17.39 8.26 2.89
C VAL A 178 -16.85 9.41 3.74
N LYS A 179 -16.64 9.19 5.04
CA LYS A 179 -16.05 10.20 5.93
C LYS A 179 -14.60 10.51 5.54
N ALA A 180 -13.85 9.51 5.10
CA ALA A 180 -12.50 9.72 4.57
C ALA A 180 -12.48 10.64 3.34
N ILE A 181 -13.45 10.49 2.42
CA ILE A 181 -13.62 11.39 1.27
C ILE A 181 -13.85 12.83 1.76
N ASP A 182 -14.73 13.02 2.75
CA ASP A 182 -15.03 14.34 3.32
C ASP A 182 -13.78 15.01 3.91
N PHE A 183 -12.95 14.24 4.63
CA PHE A 183 -11.68 14.75 5.15
C PHE A 183 -10.68 15.11 4.06
N TYR A 184 -10.53 14.32 3.00
CA TYR A 184 -9.68 14.69 1.87
C TYR A 184 -10.15 16.00 1.20
N ILE A 185 -11.46 16.22 1.11
CA ILE A 185 -12.02 17.49 0.62
C ILE A 185 -11.64 18.65 1.54
N GLN A 186 -11.78 18.48 2.86
CA GLN A 186 -11.38 19.50 3.83
C GLN A 186 -9.88 19.80 3.79
N ALA A 187 -9.05 18.78 3.52
CA ALA A 187 -7.61 18.91 3.28
C ALA A 187 -7.26 19.58 1.93
N LYS A 188 -8.25 19.81 1.06
CA LYS A 188 -8.09 20.23 -0.34
C LYS A 188 -7.30 19.24 -1.21
N ASP A 189 -7.22 17.98 -0.79
CA ASP A 189 -6.65 16.88 -1.58
C ASP A 189 -7.75 16.23 -2.42
N LEU A 190 -8.25 17.01 -3.38
CA LEU A 190 -9.33 16.61 -4.27
C LEU A 190 -9.01 15.37 -5.12
N PRO A 191 -7.76 15.16 -5.62
CA PRO A 191 -7.42 13.94 -6.35
C PRO A 191 -7.60 12.66 -5.53
N GLU A 192 -7.14 12.61 -4.28
CA GLU A 192 -7.33 11.42 -3.43
C GLU A 192 -8.80 11.25 -3.01
N ALA A 193 -9.53 12.35 -2.76
CA ALA A 193 -10.97 12.29 -2.52
C ALA A 193 -11.73 11.67 -3.71
N GLY A 194 -11.43 12.12 -4.93
CA GLY A 194 -12.04 11.63 -6.17
C GLY A 194 -11.72 10.15 -6.42
N LYS A 195 -10.46 9.76 -6.24
CA LYS A 195 -10.02 8.36 -6.35
C LYS A 195 -10.78 7.46 -5.39
N LEU A 196 -10.88 7.86 -4.12
CA LEU A 196 -11.59 7.06 -3.12
C LEU A 196 -13.08 6.98 -3.40
N ALA A 197 -13.71 8.05 -3.89
CA ALA A 197 -15.11 8.04 -4.34
C ALA A 197 -15.33 7.07 -5.51
N GLN A 198 -14.41 7.05 -6.48
CA GLN A 198 -14.45 6.13 -7.62
C GLN A 198 -14.30 4.67 -7.17
N GLU A 199 -13.34 4.38 -6.28
CA GLU A 199 -13.09 3.03 -5.74
C GLU A 199 -14.33 2.39 -5.10
N ILE A 200 -15.24 3.19 -4.52
CA ILE A 200 -16.50 2.72 -3.91
C ILE A 200 -17.74 2.92 -4.78
N GLY A 201 -17.58 3.27 -6.06
CA GLY A 201 -18.66 3.40 -7.02
C GLY A 201 -19.49 4.69 -6.92
N LEU A 202 -19.02 5.70 -6.19
CA LEU A 202 -19.64 7.04 -6.16
C LEU A 202 -19.18 7.87 -7.37
N TYR A 203 -19.44 7.37 -8.57
CA TYR A 203 -18.89 7.90 -9.82
C TYR A 203 -19.22 9.38 -10.07
N GLU A 204 -20.47 9.81 -9.87
CA GLU A 204 -20.85 11.23 -10.06
C GLU A 204 -20.02 12.16 -9.16
N ARG A 205 -19.85 11.76 -7.89
CA ARG A 205 -19.04 12.51 -6.92
C ARG A 205 -17.56 12.50 -7.29
N ALA A 206 -17.05 11.38 -7.78
CA ALA A 206 -15.67 11.28 -8.26
C ALA A 206 -15.41 12.21 -9.44
N VAL A 207 -16.32 12.27 -10.41
CA VAL A 207 -16.26 13.21 -11.55
C VAL A 207 -16.17 14.65 -11.07
N ASP A 208 -17.07 15.07 -10.18
CA ASP A 208 -17.08 16.44 -9.65
C ASP A 208 -15.78 16.80 -8.93
N LEU A 209 -15.23 15.86 -8.14
CA LEU A 209 -13.98 16.07 -7.42
C LEU A 209 -12.78 16.17 -8.36
N PHE A 210 -12.69 15.29 -9.36
CA PHE A 210 -11.62 15.34 -10.36
C PHE A 210 -11.71 16.57 -11.25
N VAL A 211 -12.91 17.02 -11.62
CA VAL A 211 -13.11 18.28 -12.36
C VAL A 211 -12.64 19.47 -11.53
N GLN A 212 -12.98 19.54 -10.24
CA GLN A 212 -12.48 20.59 -9.35
C GLN A 212 -10.96 20.55 -9.18
N ALA A 213 -10.36 19.36 -9.21
CA ALA A 213 -8.92 19.16 -9.21
C ALA A 213 -8.24 19.45 -10.56
N LYS A 214 -9.02 19.75 -11.62
CA LYS A 214 -8.59 19.85 -13.03
C LYS A 214 -7.92 18.57 -13.57
N ASP A 215 -8.21 17.41 -12.99
CA ASP A 215 -7.76 16.10 -13.47
C ASP A 215 -8.83 15.49 -14.40
N TYR A 216 -8.99 16.12 -15.57
CA TYR A 216 -10.06 15.74 -16.51
C TYR A 216 -9.93 14.33 -17.05
N ALA A 217 -8.71 13.78 -17.12
CA ALA A 217 -8.51 12.41 -17.56
C ALA A 217 -9.17 11.42 -16.59
N LYS A 218 -8.96 11.60 -15.27
CA LYS A 218 -9.63 10.78 -14.26
C LYS A 218 -11.12 11.07 -14.16
N ALA A 219 -11.55 12.32 -14.36
CA ALA A 219 -12.97 12.66 -14.42
C ALA A 219 -13.68 11.89 -15.55
N LEU A 220 -13.09 11.84 -16.75
CA LEU A 220 -13.65 11.06 -17.87
C LEU A 220 -13.66 9.56 -17.56
N SER A 221 -12.57 9.02 -17.01
CA SER A 221 -12.50 7.62 -16.60
C SER A 221 -13.62 7.25 -15.62
N ALA A 222 -13.83 8.06 -14.58
CA ALA A 222 -14.88 7.84 -13.59
C ALA A 222 -16.28 7.96 -14.22
N ALA A 223 -16.49 8.91 -15.14
CA ALA A 223 -17.76 9.06 -15.84
C ALA A 223 -18.06 7.89 -16.78
N GLU A 224 -17.05 7.37 -17.49
CA GLU A 224 -17.15 6.19 -18.35
C GLU A 224 -17.49 4.94 -17.53
N GLU A 225 -16.76 4.69 -16.44
CA GLU A 225 -17.01 3.55 -15.55
C GLU A 225 -18.40 3.60 -14.91
N GLY A 226 -18.88 4.80 -14.55
CA GLY A 226 -20.23 5.01 -14.04
C GLY A 226 -21.34 5.03 -15.11
N GLY A 227 -21.00 4.97 -16.39
CA GLY A 227 -21.97 5.09 -17.49
C GLY A 227 -22.64 6.47 -17.60
N LEU A 228 -21.99 7.53 -17.09
CA LEU A 228 -22.53 8.88 -16.93
C LEU A 228 -22.38 9.71 -18.22
N LYS A 229 -23.09 9.32 -19.28
CA LYS A 229 -22.98 9.92 -20.63
C LYS A 229 -23.09 11.45 -20.65
N ASN A 230 -24.01 12.02 -19.86
CA ASN A 230 -24.19 13.48 -19.79
C ASN A 230 -22.98 14.16 -19.15
N GLN A 231 -22.42 13.58 -18.09
CA GLN A 231 -21.23 14.12 -17.44
C GLN A 231 -19.99 14.03 -18.33
N ILE A 232 -19.85 12.99 -19.17
CA ILE A 232 -18.77 12.93 -20.17
C ILE A 232 -18.83 14.17 -21.07
N ALA A 233 -20.00 14.49 -21.61
CA ALA A 233 -20.20 15.67 -22.45
C ALA A 233 -19.84 16.96 -21.70
N ASP A 234 -20.23 17.09 -20.43
CA ASP A 234 -19.92 18.26 -19.60
C ASP A 234 -18.43 18.39 -19.29
N VAL A 235 -17.74 17.28 -18.97
CA VAL A 235 -16.30 17.26 -18.71
C VAL A 235 -15.53 17.64 -19.98
N VAL A 236 -15.83 17.00 -21.11
CA VAL A 236 -15.21 17.35 -22.41
C VAL A 236 -15.48 18.81 -22.74
N SER A 237 -16.69 19.31 -22.46
CA SER A 237 -17.05 20.70 -22.67
C SER A 237 -16.17 21.68 -21.88
N LYS A 238 -15.90 21.38 -20.61
CA LYS A 238 -15.00 22.17 -19.75
C LYS A 238 -13.55 22.10 -20.22
N VAL A 239 -13.07 20.92 -20.61
CA VAL A 239 -11.74 20.74 -21.20
C VAL A 239 -11.57 21.63 -22.43
N ILE A 240 -12.53 21.58 -23.36
CA ILE A 240 -12.51 22.41 -24.57
C ILE A 240 -12.41 23.89 -24.21
N GLN A 241 -13.26 24.36 -23.28
CA GLN A 241 -13.28 25.75 -22.85
C GLN A 241 -11.93 26.19 -22.23
N GLU A 242 -11.38 25.41 -21.30
CA GLU A 242 -10.09 25.76 -20.68
C GLU A 242 -8.94 25.73 -21.69
N PHE A 243 -8.94 24.80 -22.65
CA PHE A 243 -7.95 24.77 -23.73
C PHE A 243 -8.05 26.00 -24.63
N GLU A 244 -9.27 26.46 -24.96
CA GLU A 244 -9.51 27.68 -25.73
C GLU A 244 -8.99 28.93 -25.00
N GLU A 245 -9.18 28.99 -23.68
CA GLU A 245 -8.71 30.08 -22.82
C GLU A 245 -7.18 30.09 -22.65
N GLU A 246 -6.54 28.93 -22.46
CA GLU A 246 -5.12 28.84 -22.12
C GLU A 246 -4.18 28.83 -23.35
N TRP A 247 -4.53 28.09 -24.41
CA TRP A 247 -3.63 27.84 -25.55
C TRP A 247 -4.00 28.61 -26.81
N GLY A 248 -5.17 29.23 -26.83
CA GLY A 248 -5.71 29.90 -28.01
C GLY A 248 -5.62 28.99 -29.26
N ILE A 249 -5.10 29.54 -30.35
CA ILE A 249 -5.12 29.00 -31.72
C ILE A 249 -4.37 27.67 -31.89
N PHE A 250 -3.47 27.30 -30.97
CA PHE A 250 -2.55 26.17 -31.17
C PHE A 250 -3.04 24.81 -30.66
N GLY A 251 -4.11 24.76 -29.85
CA GLY A 251 -4.65 23.51 -29.27
C GLY A 251 -5.74 22.80 -30.10
N TYR A 252 -6.22 23.45 -31.16
CA TYR A 252 -7.48 23.13 -31.83
C TYR A 252 -7.60 21.70 -32.40
N SER A 253 -6.50 21.07 -32.84
CA SER A 253 -6.54 19.71 -33.41
C SER A 253 -6.87 18.64 -32.37
N LYS A 254 -6.27 18.72 -31.18
CA LYS A 254 -6.57 17.80 -30.06
C LYS A 254 -7.97 18.01 -29.51
N VAL A 255 -8.40 19.26 -29.40
CA VAL A 255 -9.73 19.65 -28.94
C VAL A 255 -10.81 19.13 -29.90
N HIS A 256 -10.56 19.22 -31.22
CA HIS A 256 -11.44 18.66 -32.24
C HIS A 256 -11.54 17.13 -32.18
N GLU A 257 -10.40 16.43 -32.07
CA GLU A 257 -10.35 14.97 -31.94
C GLU A 257 -11.13 14.48 -30.71
N LEU A 258 -10.92 15.15 -29.57
CA LEU A 258 -11.64 14.84 -28.33
C LEU A 258 -13.16 15.04 -28.50
N ALA A 259 -13.59 16.15 -29.12
CA ALA A 259 -15.01 16.43 -29.36
C ALA A 259 -15.66 15.36 -30.25
N LEU A 260 -15.00 14.96 -31.34
CA LEU A 260 -15.51 13.90 -32.23
C LEU A 260 -15.57 12.55 -31.51
N ARG A 261 -14.53 12.18 -30.76
CA ARG A 261 -14.45 10.90 -30.04
C ARG A 261 -15.64 10.69 -29.10
N TYR A 262 -16.13 11.76 -28.47
CA TYR A 262 -17.26 11.71 -27.53
C TYR A 262 -18.59 12.14 -28.15
N GLY A 263 -18.69 12.18 -29.48
CA GLY A 263 -19.95 12.47 -30.18
C GLY A 263 -20.45 13.90 -30.05
N LEU A 264 -19.58 14.85 -29.70
CA LEU A 264 -19.90 16.28 -29.61
C LEU A 264 -19.73 16.96 -30.97
N GLU A 265 -20.45 16.48 -31.97
CA GLU A 265 -20.32 16.90 -33.37
C GLU A 265 -20.53 18.41 -33.55
N ASP A 266 -21.48 19.01 -32.83
CA ASP A 266 -21.73 20.45 -32.87
C ASP A 266 -20.51 21.25 -32.40
N LYS A 267 -19.83 20.80 -31.33
CA LYS A 267 -18.61 21.44 -30.84
C LYS A 267 -17.45 21.23 -31.79
N ALA A 268 -17.26 20.01 -32.29
CA ALA A 268 -16.26 19.71 -33.29
C ALA A 268 -16.42 20.61 -34.53
N ASN A 269 -17.65 20.84 -34.97
CA ASN A 269 -17.99 21.73 -36.09
C ASN A 269 -17.70 23.21 -35.79
N VAL A 270 -17.98 23.69 -34.58
CA VAL A 270 -17.63 25.05 -34.14
C VAL A 270 -16.10 25.24 -34.12
N ILE A 271 -15.36 24.28 -33.57
CA ILE A 271 -13.88 24.26 -33.52
C ILE A 271 -13.30 24.36 -34.95
N VAL A 272 -13.84 23.62 -35.91
CA VAL A 272 -13.44 23.70 -37.33
C VAL A 272 -13.74 25.07 -37.94
N LYS A 273 -14.93 25.63 -37.69
CA LYS A 273 -15.31 26.97 -38.19
C LYS A 273 -14.38 28.06 -37.66
N LEU A 274 -14.06 28.01 -36.37
CA LEU A 274 -13.15 28.96 -35.72
C LEU A 274 -11.74 28.86 -36.31
N GLY A 275 -11.19 27.65 -36.47
CA GLY A 275 -9.88 27.47 -37.10
C GLY A 275 -9.82 28.04 -38.53
N ARG A 276 -10.89 27.90 -39.33
CA ARG A 276 -10.97 28.53 -40.67
C ARG A 276 -10.94 30.05 -40.61
N ILE A 277 -11.66 30.67 -39.68
CA ILE A 277 -11.69 32.13 -39.50
C ILE A 277 -10.31 32.65 -39.11
N LEU A 278 -9.58 31.87 -38.29
CA LEU A 278 -8.27 32.22 -37.77
C LEU A 278 -7.11 31.82 -38.71
N GLY A 279 -7.42 31.32 -39.91
CA GLY A 279 -6.40 30.92 -40.90
C GLY A 279 -5.64 29.63 -40.55
N VAL A 280 -6.12 28.87 -39.55
CA VAL A 280 -5.56 27.55 -39.21
C VAL A 280 -6.12 26.53 -40.17
N SER A 281 -5.27 26.05 -41.07
CA SER A 281 -5.61 24.94 -41.95
C SER A 281 -5.53 23.62 -41.16
N TYR A 282 -6.67 22.99 -40.90
CA TYR A 282 -6.69 21.60 -40.46
C TYR A 282 -6.27 20.75 -41.65
N ALA A 283 -5.08 20.15 -41.59
CA ALA A 283 -4.83 18.96 -42.38
C ALA A 283 -5.91 17.95 -42.00
N GLN A 284 -6.65 17.43 -42.98
CA GLN A 284 -7.72 16.48 -42.73
C GLN A 284 -7.21 15.36 -41.80
N PRO A 285 -8.02 14.90 -40.83
CA PRO A 285 -7.65 13.79 -39.96
C PRO A 285 -7.31 12.58 -40.84
N GLY A 286 -6.01 12.29 -40.96
CA GLY A 286 -5.48 11.27 -41.87
C GLY A 286 -4.07 11.53 -42.40
N ILE A 287 -3.58 12.77 -42.44
CA ILE A 287 -2.19 13.06 -42.88
C ILE A 287 -1.58 14.19 -42.04
N VAL A 288 -0.82 13.83 -41.01
CA VAL A 288 0.08 14.79 -40.34
C VAL A 288 1.40 14.82 -41.13
N GLN A 289 1.54 15.74 -42.07
CA GLN A 289 2.87 16.19 -42.49
C GLN A 289 3.30 17.31 -41.55
N ILE A 290 4.26 17.01 -40.67
CA ILE A 290 4.92 18.00 -39.83
C ILE A 290 5.80 18.85 -40.75
N GLY A 291 5.25 19.96 -41.24
CA GLY A 291 6.02 21.03 -41.84
C GLY A 291 6.71 21.82 -40.73
N PHE A 292 8.00 21.58 -40.52
CA PHE A 292 8.84 22.44 -39.70
C PHE A 292 8.86 23.85 -40.30
N PHE A 293 8.23 24.82 -39.65
CA PHE A 293 8.57 26.22 -39.84
C PHE A 293 9.83 26.49 -39.01
N HIS A 294 10.96 26.66 -39.69
CA HIS A 294 12.13 27.28 -39.11
C HIS A 294 11.94 28.82 -39.07
N PRO A 295 12.61 29.50 -38.11
CA PRO A 295 12.27 30.86 -37.66
C PRO A 295 12.33 31.95 -38.73
#